data_AF-A0A1F3WS41-F1
#
_entry.id   AF-A0A1F3WS41-F1
#
_cell.length_a   1.000
_cell.length_b   1.000
_cell.length_c   1.000
_cell.angle_alpha   90.00
_cell.angle_beta   90.00
_cell.angle_gamma   90.00
#
_symmetry.space_group_name_H-M   'P 1'
#
loop_
_entity.id
_entity.type
_entity.pdbx_description
1 polymer ?
#
loop_
_entity_poly.entity_id
_entity_poly.type
_entity_poly.pdbx_seq_one_letter_code
_entity_poly.pdbx_strand_id
1 'polypeptide(L)'
;MNAPEKIPTLEIALKDLNEGGIALSPDKMMRVTLTLPQTDIPKLHAFMQSDSYEKSEAIREADIEEYTKSLEHAVNYASREFGSAATVFAQFLASLYNGNRVKADVSGISSLDVRNFEHLMNVMRLCKITYREPHSFFKNGNDIFEAIIKRHGLEKKRRAS
;
A
#
# COMPACT_ATOMS: atom_id res chain seq x y z
N MET A 1 36.47 45.34 -8.99
CA MET A 1 36.55 43.86 -9.06
C MET A 1 35.54 43.31 -8.07
N ASN A 2 34.34 42.97 -8.51
CA ASN A 2 33.36 42.32 -7.63
C ASN A 2 33.69 40.83 -7.54
N ALA A 3 33.84 40.34 -6.31
CA ALA A 3 34.08 38.93 -6.01
C ALA A 3 32.93 38.06 -6.57
N PRO A 4 33.22 36.85 -7.07
CA PRO A 4 32.16 35.95 -7.52
C PRO A 4 31.29 35.55 -6.33
N GLU A 5 29.99 35.82 -6.43
CA GLU A 5 28.98 35.35 -5.48
C GLU A 5 29.12 33.83 -5.29
N LYS A 6 29.33 33.42 -4.03
CA LYS A 6 29.33 32.00 -3.66
C LYS A 6 27.94 31.43 -3.96
N ILE A 7 27.84 30.63 -5.01
CA ILE A 7 26.65 29.84 -5.33
C ILE A 7 26.45 28.82 -4.20
N PRO A 8 25.33 28.86 -3.45
CA PRO A 8 25.06 27.87 -2.43
C PRO A 8 24.84 26.50 -3.08
N THR A 9 25.64 25.52 -2.67
CA THR A 9 25.49 24.12 -3.09
C THR A 9 24.74 23.39 -1.99
N LEU A 10 23.56 22.84 -2.28
CA LEU A 10 22.84 21.95 -1.37
C LEU A 10 22.94 20.50 -1.86
N GLU A 11 23.20 19.58 -0.93
CA GLU A 11 23.11 18.14 -1.17
C GLU A 11 21.72 17.66 -0.74
N ILE A 12 20.98 17.03 -1.66
CA ILE A 12 19.63 16.53 -1.42
C ILE A 12 19.62 15.04 -1.74
N ALA A 13 19.14 14.21 -0.81
CA ALA A 13 18.82 12.81 -1.07
C ALA A 13 17.38 12.73 -1.59
N LEU A 14 17.22 12.52 -2.91
CA LEU A 14 15.92 12.25 -3.50
C LEU A 14 15.73 10.73 -3.61
N LYS A 15 14.70 10.21 -2.96
CA LYS A 15 14.13 8.90 -3.30
C LYS A 15 12.86 9.14 -4.14
N ASP A 16 12.90 8.55 -5.34
CA ASP A 16 11.80 8.37 -6.28
C ASP A 16 11.20 9.61 -6.96
N LEU A 17 11.81 9.96 -8.11
CA LEU A 17 11.11 10.51 -9.28
C LEU A 17 11.49 9.63 -10.48
N ASN A 18 10.54 8.90 -11.05
CA ASN A 18 10.77 8.12 -12.26
C ASN A 18 9.64 8.36 -13.27
N GLU A 19 9.80 9.39 -14.11
CA GLU A 19 9.27 9.37 -15.46
C GLU A 19 10.46 9.17 -16.40
N GLY A 20 10.68 7.91 -16.81
CA GLY A 20 11.70 7.57 -17.82
C GLY A 20 12.86 6.73 -17.31
N GLY A 21 12.58 5.48 -16.95
CA GLY A 21 13.42 4.34 -17.30
C GLY A 21 14.90 4.38 -16.91
N ILE A 22 15.21 4.53 -15.62
CA ILE A 22 16.42 3.89 -15.05
C ILE A 22 16.06 3.36 -13.65
N ALA A 23 16.17 2.04 -13.45
CA ALA A 23 16.02 1.43 -12.14
C ALA A 23 17.19 1.86 -11.25
N LEU A 24 16.94 2.74 -10.29
CA LEU A 24 17.92 3.10 -9.27
C LEU A 24 17.84 2.08 -8.13
N SER A 25 18.94 1.35 -7.90
CA SER A 25 19.11 0.51 -6.72
C SER A 25 19.06 1.37 -5.45
N PRO A 26 18.50 0.85 -4.33
CA PRO A 26 18.12 1.61 -3.14
C PRO A 26 19.25 2.30 -2.35
N ASP A 27 20.51 2.17 -2.79
CA ASP A 27 21.71 2.63 -2.09
C ASP A 27 22.58 3.60 -2.93
N LYS A 28 22.04 4.13 -4.03
CA LYS A 28 22.78 5.03 -4.93
C LYS A 28 22.38 6.49 -4.69
N MET A 29 23.19 7.22 -3.93
CA MET A 29 23.02 8.65 -3.66
C MET A 29 23.24 9.46 -4.95
N MET A 30 22.19 10.10 -5.48
CA MET A 30 22.32 11.01 -6.62
C MET A 30 22.53 12.45 -6.13
N ARG A 31 23.63 13.07 -6.54
CA ARG A 31 23.92 14.48 -6.28
C ARG A 31 23.26 15.32 -7.38
N VAL A 32 22.25 16.12 -7.02
CA VAL A 32 21.56 17.03 -7.95
C VAL A 32 21.89 18.48 -7.57
N THR A 33 22.33 19.28 -8.55
CA THR A 33 22.57 20.72 -8.37
C THR A 33 21.41 21.49 -8.99
N LEU A 34 20.68 22.23 -8.16
CA LEU A 34 19.58 23.11 -8.59
C LEU A 34 20.02 24.56 -8.49
N THR A 35 19.85 25.31 -9.58
CA THR A 35 20.03 26.77 -9.60
C THR A 35 18.67 27.41 -9.39
N LEU A 36 18.51 28.09 -8.26
CA LEU A 36 17.25 28.73 -7.86
C LEU A 36 17.51 30.19 -7.46
N PRO A 37 16.53 31.09 -7.65
CA PRO A 37 16.57 32.43 -7.10
C PRO A 37 16.63 32.39 -5.56
N GLN A 38 17.41 33.28 -4.93
CA GLN A 38 17.55 33.31 -3.46
C GLN A 38 16.22 33.49 -2.72
N THR A 39 15.22 34.11 -3.36
CA THR A 39 13.87 34.31 -2.83
C THR A 39 13.09 33.03 -2.62
N ASP A 40 13.44 31.94 -3.31
CA ASP A 40 12.75 30.65 -3.23
C ASP A 40 13.46 29.63 -2.33
N ILE A 41 14.67 29.95 -1.86
CA ILE A 41 15.43 29.13 -0.88
C ILE A 41 14.63 28.90 0.41
N PRO A 42 13.92 29.89 1.00
CA PRO A 42 13.10 29.65 2.20
C PRO A 42 11.91 28.71 1.95
N LYS A 43 11.32 28.73 0.76
CA LYS A 43 10.24 27.82 0.38
C LYS A 43 10.74 26.39 0.23
N LEU A 44 11.93 26.22 -0.36
CA LEU A 44 12.61 24.93 -0.43
C LEU A 44 12.98 24.42 0.98
N HIS A 45 13.52 25.28 1.84
CA HIS A 45 13.78 24.92 3.24
C HIS A 45 12.50 24.52 3.97
N ALA A 46 11.39 25.22 3.78
CA ALA A 46 10.10 24.84 4.37
C ALA A 46 9.58 23.49 3.82
N PHE A 47 9.79 23.21 2.53
CA PHE A 47 9.49 21.93 1.90
C PHE A 47 10.37 20.79 2.46
N MET A 48 11.67 21.03 2.62
CA MET A 48 12.64 20.05 3.14
C MET A 48 12.57 19.85 4.66
N GLN A 49 12.27 20.90 5.42
CA GLN A 49 12.03 20.85 6.87
C GLN A 49 10.66 20.26 7.21
N SER A 50 9.82 19.98 6.21
CA SER A 50 8.76 19.01 6.40
C SER A 50 9.43 17.63 6.54
N ASP A 51 9.91 17.34 7.75
CA ASP A 51 10.32 16.03 8.29
C ASP A 51 9.20 14.97 8.21
N SER A 52 8.20 15.21 7.35
CA SER A 52 7.14 14.28 7.01
C SER A 52 7.69 13.08 6.29
N TYR A 53 8.76 13.18 5.50
CA TYR A 53 9.16 12.09 4.61
C TYR A 53 9.81 10.93 5.39
N GLU A 54 10.96 11.11 6.05
CA GLU A 54 11.66 10.02 6.76
C GLU A 54 10.89 9.46 7.97
N LYS A 55 10.17 10.32 8.72
CA LYS A 55 9.27 9.84 9.78
C LYS A 55 8.07 9.09 9.20
N SER A 56 7.55 9.48 8.03
CA SER A 56 6.50 8.70 7.36
C SER A 56 6.99 7.37 6.83
N GLU A 57 8.24 7.26 6.35
CA GLU A 57 8.79 6.00 5.83
C GLU A 57 9.01 4.97 6.95
N ALA A 58 9.54 5.37 8.11
CA ALA A 58 9.72 4.47 9.25
C ALA A 58 8.37 4.06 9.89
N ILE A 59 7.40 4.97 9.94
CA ILE A 59 6.03 4.64 10.35
C ILE A 59 5.40 3.69 9.33
N ARG A 60 5.56 3.93 8.02
CA ARG A 60 5.09 3.04 6.95
C ARG A 60 5.68 1.64 7.05
N GLU A 61 6.98 1.50 7.31
CA GLU A 61 7.62 0.20 7.44
C GLU A 61 7.12 -0.59 8.65
N ALA A 62 6.99 0.05 9.82
CA ALA A 62 6.42 -0.57 11.02
C ALA A 62 4.94 -0.96 10.80
N ASP A 63 4.19 -0.10 10.12
CA ASP A 63 2.79 -0.32 9.78
C ASP A 63 2.62 -1.48 8.78
N ILE A 64 3.55 -1.68 7.83
CA ILE A 64 3.48 -2.77 6.85
C ILE A 64 3.53 -4.15 7.53
N GLU A 65 4.37 -4.33 8.55
CA GLU A 65 4.43 -5.61 9.27
C GLU A 65 3.09 -5.89 10.00
N GLU A 66 2.54 -4.88 10.69
CA GLU A 66 1.24 -5.00 11.36
C GLU A 66 0.10 -5.29 10.36
N TYR A 67 0.12 -4.62 9.21
CA TYR A 67 -0.89 -4.84 8.19
C TYR A 67 -0.74 -6.20 7.52
N THR A 68 0.50 -6.71 7.40
CA THR A 68 0.77 -8.07 6.92
C THR A 68 0.19 -9.10 7.89
N LYS A 69 0.38 -8.93 9.20
CA LYS A 69 -0.27 -9.77 10.22
C LYS A 69 -1.79 -9.71 10.15
N SER A 70 -2.36 -8.54 9.86
CA SER A 70 -3.80 -8.36 9.65
C SER A 70 -4.30 -9.10 8.40
N LEU A 71 -3.50 -9.11 7.33
CA LEU A 71 -3.77 -9.88 6.13
C LEU A 71 -3.74 -11.39 6.40
N GLU A 72 -2.74 -11.88 7.13
CA GLU A 72 -2.68 -13.29 7.55
C GLU A 72 -3.92 -13.68 8.38
N HIS A 73 -4.34 -12.82 9.32
CA HIS A 73 -5.55 -13.02 10.10
C HIS A 73 -6.79 -13.11 9.21
N ALA A 74 -6.99 -12.16 8.30
CA ALA A 74 -8.13 -12.13 7.39
C ALA A 74 -8.19 -13.38 6.50
N VAL A 75 -7.05 -13.79 5.93
CA VAL A 75 -6.95 -15.00 5.09
C VAL A 75 -7.24 -16.26 5.89
N ASN A 76 -6.67 -16.38 7.10
CA ASN A 76 -6.88 -17.52 7.98
C ASN A 76 -8.36 -17.62 8.41
N TYR A 77 -8.96 -16.50 8.80
CA TYR A 77 -10.36 -16.41 9.21
C TYR A 77 -11.29 -16.80 8.05
N ALA A 78 -11.08 -16.24 6.86
CA ALA A 78 -11.86 -16.59 5.67
C ALA A 78 -11.66 -18.06 5.24
N SER A 79 -10.50 -18.64 5.48
CA SER A 79 -10.20 -20.03 5.08
C SER A 79 -10.81 -21.07 6.01
N ARG A 80 -10.94 -20.76 7.31
CA ARG A 80 -11.30 -21.74 8.35
C ARG A 80 -12.70 -21.56 8.89
N GLU A 81 -13.09 -20.32 9.15
CA GLU A 81 -14.36 -20.01 9.79
C GLU A 81 -15.53 -20.01 8.79
N PHE A 82 -16.73 -20.02 9.35
CA PHE A 82 -17.99 -19.86 8.63
C PHE A 82 -18.83 -18.77 9.32
N GLY A 83 -19.67 -18.11 8.54
CA GLY A 83 -20.55 -17.04 9.03
C GLY A 83 -20.33 -15.72 8.31
N SER A 84 -21.13 -14.72 8.69
CA SER A 84 -21.17 -13.41 8.01
C SER A 84 -19.81 -12.71 8.01
N ALA A 85 -19.11 -12.66 9.14
CA ALA A 85 -17.78 -12.04 9.23
C ALA A 85 -16.75 -12.71 8.29
N ALA A 86 -16.76 -14.05 8.22
CA ALA A 86 -15.87 -14.80 7.35
C ALA A 86 -16.20 -14.55 5.86
N THR A 87 -17.48 -14.49 5.52
CA THR A 87 -17.94 -14.15 4.17
C THR A 87 -17.53 -12.73 3.77
N VAL A 88 -17.59 -11.77 4.70
CA VAL A 88 -17.15 -10.39 4.45
C VAL A 88 -15.65 -10.36 4.16
N PHE A 89 -14.82 -10.99 4.99
CA PHE A 89 -13.38 -11.10 4.68
C PHE A 89 -13.15 -11.75 3.32
N ALA A 90 -13.83 -12.85 3.02
CA ALA A 90 -13.70 -13.55 1.74
C ALA A 90 -14.08 -12.67 0.55
N GLN A 91 -15.18 -11.89 0.63
CA GLN A 91 -15.60 -10.98 -0.43
C GLN A 91 -14.60 -9.85 -0.67
N PHE A 92 -14.10 -9.23 0.40
CA PHE A 92 -13.12 -8.16 0.26
C PHE A 92 -11.78 -8.68 -0.25
N LEU A 93 -11.28 -9.80 0.28
CA LEU A 93 -10.05 -10.44 -0.20
C LEU A 93 -10.18 -10.83 -1.69
N ALA A 94 -11.30 -11.44 -2.07
CA ALA A 94 -11.58 -11.80 -3.45
C ALA A 94 -11.71 -10.58 -4.37
N SER A 95 -12.31 -9.49 -3.89
CA SER A 95 -12.43 -8.24 -4.66
C SER A 95 -11.09 -7.52 -4.82
N LEU A 96 -10.20 -7.59 -3.83
CA LEU A 96 -8.86 -7.02 -3.90
C LEU A 96 -7.94 -7.83 -4.82
N TYR A 97 -8.11 -9.15 -4.85
CA TYR A 97 -7.41 -10.04 -5.79
C TYR A 97 -7.98 -9.94 -7.21
N ASN A 98 -9.30 -9.94 -7.38
CA ASN A 98 -9.94 -9.85 -8.70
C ASN A 98 -11.31 -9.18 -8.63
N GLY A 99 -11.30 -7.85 -8.59
CA GLY A 99 -12.48 -7.00 -8.55
C GLY A 99 -13.40 -7.11 -9.76
N ASN A 100 -12.96 -7.71 -10.86
CA ASN A 100 -13.79 -7.96 -12.05
C ASN A 100 -14.63 -9.24 -11.90
N ARG A 101 -14.17 -10.20 -11.10
CA ARG A 101 -14.87 -11.45 -10.80
C ARG A 101 -15.79 -11.30 -9.60
N VAL A 102 -15.29 -10.70 -8.52
CA VAL A 102 -16.03 -10.53 -7.26
C VAL A 102 -16.04 -9.06 -6.89
N LYS A 103 -17.21 -8.51 -6.56
CA LYS A 103 -17.34 -7.14 -6.07
C LYS A 103 -17.42 -7.17 -4.55
N ALA A 104 -16.66 -6.30 -3.88
CA ALA A 104 -16.80 -6.08 -2.46
C ALA A 104 -18.23 -5.62 -2.14
N ASP A 105 -18.79 -6.17 -1.06
CA ASP A 105 -20.09 -5.80 -0.54
C ASP A 105 -19.92 -5.17 0.84
N VAL A 106 -20.30 -3.91 0.95
CA VAL A 106 -20.19 -3.13 2.19
C VAL A 106 -21.36 -3.38 3.14
N SER A 107 -22.45 -3.99 2.68
CA SER A 107 -23.65 -4.21 3.49
C SER A 107 -23.41 -5.14 4.68
N GLY A 108 -22.44 -6.07 4.55
CA GLY A 108 -22.06 -7.00 5.60
C GLY A 108 -21.10 -6.44 6.65
N ILE A 109 -20.57 -5.22 6.49
CA ILE A 109 -19.52 -4.68 7.39
C ILE A 109 -19.97 -4.64 8.85
N SER A 110 -21.25 -4.36 9.11
CA SER A 110 -21.80 -4.33 10.48
C SER A 110 -21.74 -5.68 11.22
N SER A 111 -21.48 -6.78 10.49
CA SER A 111 -21.30 -8.10 11.09
C SER A 111 -19.88 -8.36 11.62
N LEU A 112 -18.91 -7.50 11.28
CA LEU A 112 -17.58 -7.54 11.86
C LEU A 112 -17.58 -6.90 13.25
N ASP A 113 -16.96 -7.57 14.22
CA ASP A 113 -16.57 -6.89 15.45
C ASP A 113 -15.49 -5.83 15.16
N VAL A 114 -15.25 -4.95 16.13
CA VAL A 114 -14.29 -3.84 16.02
C VAL A 114 -12.89 -4.33 15.61
N ARG A 115 -12.46 -5.48 16.14
CA ARG A 115 -11.11 -6.01 15.86
C ARG A 115 -11.00 -6.54 14.43
N ASN A 116 -12.00 -7.27 13.97
CA ASN A 116 -12.05 -7.79 12.61
C ASN A 116 -12.23 -6.67 11.57
N PHE A 117 -12.96 -5.61 11.93
CA PHE A 117 -13.05 -4.41 11.11
C PHE A 117 -11.68 -3.74 10.93
N GLU A 118 -10.92 -3.55 12.02
CA GLU A 118 -9.56 -2.98 11.93
C GLU A 118 -8.62 -3.85 11.10
N HIS A 119 -8.68 -5.18 11.24
CA HIS A 119 -7.91 -6.07 10.38
C HIS A 119 -8.26 -5.90 8.90
N LEU A 120 -9.55 -5.77 8.56
CA LEU A 120 -9.97 -5.51 7.19
C LEU A 120 -9.42 -4.16 6.67
N MET A 121 -9.48 -3.10 7.48
CA MET A 121 -8.95 -1.79 7.09
C MET A 121 -7.44 -1.82 6.88
N ASN A 122 -6.71 -2.52 7.74
CA ASN A 122 -5.26 -2.72 7.60
C ASN A 122 -4.91 -3.46 6.30
N VAL A 123 -5.69 -4.46 5.90
CA VAL A 123 -5.52 -5.12 4.58
C VAL A 123 -5.67 -4.12 3.43
N MET A 124 -6.67 -3.26 3.49
CA MET A 124 -6.88 -2.23 2.44
C MET A 124 -5.73 -1.22 2.43
N ARG A 125 -5.24 -0.79 3.59
CA ARG A 125 -4.07 0.10 3.73
C ARG A 125 -2.82 -0.55 3.14
N LEU A 126 -2.56 -1.83 3.46
CA LEU A 126 -1.42 -2.58 2.92
C LEU A 126 -1.43 -2.60 1.39
N CYS A 127 -2.55 -2.98 0.78
CA CYS A 127 -2.67 -3.04 -0.68
C CYS A 127 -2.49 -1.64 -1.30
N LYS A 128 -3.02 -0.59 -0.64
CA LYS A 128 -2.91 0.79 -1.13
C LYS A 128 -1.49 1.35 -1.05
N ILE A 129 -0.76 1.08 0.02
CA ILE A 129 0.60 1.59 0.24
C ILE A 129 1.61 0.84 -0.62
N THR A 130 1.47 -0.49 -0.71
CA THR A 130 2.42 -1.34 -1.44
C THR A 130 2.12 -1.47 -2.93
N TYR A 131 0.93 -1.07 -3.38
CA TYR A 131 0.41 -1.29 -4.74
C TYR A 131 0.44 -2.76 -5.18
N ARG A 132 0.42 -3.67 -4.21
CA ARG A 132 0.44 -5.12 -4.44
C ARG A 132 -0.91 -5.73 -4.13
N GLU A 133 -1.26 -6.75 -4.90
CA GLU A 133 -2.42 -7.57 -4.60
C GLU A 133 -2.17 -8.42 -3.33
N PRO A 134 -3.21 -8.67 -2.51
CA PRO A 134 -3.06 -9.33 -1.22
C PRO A 134 -2.55 -10.77 -1.35
N HIS A 135 -2.88 -11.46 -2.45
CA HIS A 135 -2.40 -12.81 -2.70
C HIS A 135 -0.86 -12.87 -2.82
N SER A 136 -0.21 -11.78 -3.27
CA SER A 136 1.24 -11.76 -3.52
C SER A 136 2.11 -11.81 -2.25
N PHE A 137 1.50 -11.66 -1.07
CA PHE A 137 2.18 -11.75 0.22
C PHE A 137 2.34 -13.20 0.71
N PHE A 138 1.71 -14.15 0.02
CA PHE A 138 1.72 -15.56 0.40
C PHE A 138 2.40 -16.43 -0.65
N LYS A 139 3.10 -17.47 -0.19
CA LYS A 139 3.50 -18.57 -1.07
C LYS A 139 2.24 -19.31 -1.52
N ASN A 140 2.08 -19.50 -2.83
CA ASN A 140 0.87 -20.07 -3.46
C ASN A 140 -0.41 -19.24 -3.22
N GLY A 141 -0.29 -17.91 -3.11
CA GLY A 141 -1.44 -17.05 -2.82
C GLY A 141 -2.61 -17.15 -3.81
N ASN A 142 -2.33 -17.41 -5.09
CA ASN A 142 -3.38 -17.66 -6.08
C ASN A 142 -4.30 -18.81 -5.66
N ASP A 143 -3.73 -19.95 -5.30
CA ASP A 143 -4.48 -21.14 -4.90
C ASP A 143 -5.28 -20.90 -3.61
N ILE A 144 -4.69 -20.18 -2.65
CA ILE A 144 -5.34 -19.82 -1.39
C ILE A 144 -6.59 -18.97 -1.66
N PHE A 145 -6.45 -17.93 -2.49
CA PHE A 145 -7.55 -17.01 -2.76
C PHE A 145 -8.64 -17.66 -3.63
N GLU A 146 -8.27 -18.49 -4.60
CA GLU A 146 -9.23 -19.30 -5.36
C GLU A 146 -9.98 -20.28 -4.46
N ALA A 147 -9.30 -20.90 -3.50
CA ALA A 147 -9.94 -21.78 -2.51
C ALA A 147 -10.93 -21.01 -1.62
N ILE A 148 -10.59 -19.80 -1.18
CA ILE A 148 -11.50 -18.92 -0.43
C ILE A 148 -12.74 -18.57 -1.27
N ILE A 149 -12.54 -18.14 -2.52
CA ILE A 149 -13.64 -17.81 -3.45
C ILE A 149 -14.59 -19.00 -3.60
N LYS A 150 -14.05 -20.20 -3.81
CA LYS A 150 -14.84 -21.43 -3.96
C LYS A 150 -15.57 -21.80 -2.67
N ARG A 151 -14.90 -21.74 -1.53
CA ARG A 151 -15.46 -22.06 -0.20
C ARG A 151 -16.69 -21.21 0.13
N HIS A 152 -16.61 -19.92 -0.18
CA HIS A 152 -17.69 -18.96 0.09
C HIS A 152 -18.68 -18.81 -1.06
N GLY A 153 -18.56 -19.62 -2.12
CA GLY A 153 -19.50 -19.60 -3.25
C GLY A 153 -19.52 -18.28 -4.02
N LEU A 154 -18.40 -17.55 -4.04
CA LEU A 154 -18.29 -16.22 -4.67
C LEU A 154 -18.04 -16.30 -6.18
N GLU A 155 -18.08 -17.50 -6.76
CA GLU A 155 -17.95 -17.71 -8.19
C GLU A 155 -19.13 -17.08 -8.93
N LYS A 156 -18.86 -16.35 -10.02
CA LYS A 156 -19.94 -15.81 -10.87
C LYS A 156 -20.85 -16.96 -11.28
N LYS A 157 -22.09 -16.97 -10.77
CA LYS A 157 -23.18 -17.70 -11.43
C LYS A 157 -23.31 -17.10 -12.82
N ARG A 158 -22.86 -17.85 -13.84
CA ARG A 158 -23.20 -17.58 -15.23
C ARG A 158 -24.73 -17.44 -15.24
N ARG A 159 -25.24 -16.23 -15.45
CA ARG A 159 -26.66 -16.07 -15.77
C ARG A 159 -26.83 -16.82 -17.09
N ALA A 160 -27.51 -17.96 -17.05
CA ALA A 160 -27.99 -18.61 -18.26
C ALA A 160 -28.78 -17.55 -19.02
N SER A 161 -28.26 -17.19 -20.20
CA SER A 161 -28.93 -16.31 -21.16
C SER A 161 -29.69 -17.20 -22.11
#